data_AF-A0A2N0LDG2-F1
#
_entry.id   AF-A0A2N0LDG2-F1
#
_cell.length_a   1.000
_cell.length_b   1.000
_cell.length_c   1.000
_cell.angle_alpha   90.00
_cell.angle_beta   90.00
_cell.angle_gamma   90.00
#
_symmetry.space_group_name_H-M   'P 1'
#
loop_
_entity.id
_entity.type
_entity.pdbx_description
1 polymer ?
#
loop_
_entity_poly.entity_id
_entity_poly.type
_entity_poly.pdbx_seq_one_letter_code
_entity_poly.pdbx_strand_id
1 'polypeptide(L)'
;MSSFIMSMLEEGVEVEVPSDLTAIISLLDREVPYFSCNGYNYSVTSGKGTVGKRWELMIKSGNHASGDHALFPVGRVELEKLDGQYVSIRIPPRCGAESSSREEVALVNENDPDGRIFGSFVSQTLNTLQRHRLINLPGALPVE
;
A
#
# COMPACT_ATOMS: atom_id res chain seq x y z
N MET A 1 -8.54 -15.19 -5.61
CA MET A 1 -8.76 -13.82 -5.11
C MET A 1 -10.23 -13.47 -5.25
N SER A 2 -10.80 -12.76 -4.27
CA SER A 2 -12.20 -12.28 -4.31
C SER A 2 -12.39 -11.22 -5.40
N SER A 3 -13.56 -11.13 -6.01
CA SER A 3 -13.89 -10.09 -7.01
C SER A 3 -13.72 -8.67 -6.47
N PHE A 4 -13.97 -8.48 -5.18
CA PHE A 4 -13.76 -7.21 -4.47
C PHE A 4 -12.28 -6.80 -4.44
N ILE A 5 -11.36 -7.75 -4.24
CA ILE A 5 -9.92 -7.47 -4.26
C ILE A 5 -9.51 -7.07 -5.68
N MET A 6 -9.95 -7.81 -6.70
CA MET A 6 -9.62 -7.49 -8.10
C MET A 6 -10.06 -6.06 -8.48
N SER A 7 -11.28 -5.65 -8.12
CA SER A 7 -11.76 -4.28 -8.34
C SER A 7 -10.88 -3.24 -7.65
N MET A 8 -10.43 -3.47 -6.40
CA MET A 8 -9.48 -2.56 -5.72
C MET A 8 -8.11 -2.49 -6.41
N LEU A 9 -7.62 -3.57 -7.03
CA LEU A 9 -6.35 -3.56 -7.75
C LEU A 9 -6.42 -2.79 -9.07
N GLU A 10 -7.59 -2.82 -9.72
CA GLU A 10 -7.85 -2.17 -11.01
C GLU A 10 -8.19 -0.69 -10.86
N GLU A 11 -9.03 -0.33 -9.88
CA GLU A 11 -9.48 1.05 -9.65
C GLU A 11 -8.60 1.81 -8.66
N GLY A 12 -7.81 1.09 -7.87
CA GLY A 12 -7.13 1.63 -6.71
C GLY A 12 -8.09 1.81 -5.53
N VAL A 13 -7.57 2.34 -4.44
CA VAL A 13 -8.33 2.57 -3.21
C VAL A 13 -8.06 3.98 -2.73
N GLU A 14 -9.10 4.70 -2.31
CA GLU A 14 -8.98 5.98 -1.65
C GLU A 14 -9.87 6.01 -0.42
N VAL A 15 -9.31 6.41 0.72
CA VAL A 15 -10.01 6.51 1.99
C VAL A 15 -9.61 7.78 2.73
N GLU A 16 -10.58 8.45 3.34
CA GLU A 16 -10.33 9.56 4.24
C GLU A 16 -10.29 9.06 5.68
N VAL A 17 -9.27 9.47 6.43
CA VAL A 17 -9.09 9.06 7.83
C VAL A 17 -9.05 10.25 8.78
N PRO A 18 -9.70 10.18 9.96
CA PRO A 18 -9.70 11.26 10.96
C PRO A 18 -8.41 11.23 11.77
N SER A 19 -7.32 11.70 11.18
CA SER A 19 -5.99 11.74 11.78
C SER A 19 -5.14 12.82 11.13
N ASP A 20 -4.06 13.25 11.80
CA ASP A 20 -3.04 14.07 11.15
C ASP A 20 -2.05 13.21 10.32
N LEU A 21 -1.39 13.86 9.37
CA LEU A 21 -0.47 13.23 8.42
C LEU A 21 0.72 12.55 9.11
N THR A 22 1.27 13.15 10.17
CA THR A 22 2.43 12.60 10.88
C THR A 22 2.06 11.32 11.63
N ALA A 23 0.88 11.27 12.24
CA ALA A 23 0.35 10.07 12.88
C ALA A 23 0.14 8.92 11.86
N ILE A 24 -0.39 9.22 10.67
CA ILE A 24 -0.57 8.21 9.62
C ILE A 24 0.76 7.69 9.08
N ILE A 25 1.73 8.57 8.82
CA ILE A 25 3.08 8.15 8.40
C ILE A 25 3.72 7.25 9.46
N SER A 26 3.63 7.64 10.74
CA SER A 26 4.18 6.86 11.86
C SER A 26 3.46 5.51 12.02
N LEU A 27 2.15 5.46 11.76
CA LEU A 27 1.38 4.22 11.77
C LEU A 27 1.87 3.27 10.67
N LEU A 28 2.01 3.75 9.43
CA LEU A 28 2.46 2.92 8.31
C LEU A 28 3.90 2.43 8.51
N ASP A 29 4.80 3.30 8.97
CA ASP A 29 6.19 2.93 9.28
C ASP A 29 6.27 1.83 10.36
N ARG A 30 5.36 1.87 11.35
CA ARG A 30 5.29 0.86 12.40
C ARG A 30 4.66 -0.45 11.94
N GLU A 31 3.56 -0.41 11.19
CA GLU A 31 2.74 -1.60 10.93
C GLU A 31 3.20 -2.38 9.68
N VAL A 32 3.64 -1.69 8.62
CA VAL A 32 4.00 -2.35 7.34
C VAL A 32 5.13 -3.38 7.49
N PRO A 33 6.17 -3.20 8.33
CA PRO A 33 7.19 -4.24 8.55
C PRO A 33 6.64 -5.56 9.10
N TYR A 34 5.43 -5.55 9.70
CA TYR A 34 4.75 -6.76 10.18
C TYR A 34 3.80 -7.36 9.15
N PHE A 35 3.58 -6.69 8.02
CA PHE A 35 2.77 -7.26 6.95
C PHE A 35 3.53 -8.41 6.30
N SER A 36 2.80 -9.46 5.94
CA SER A 36 3.38 -10.60 5.23
C SER A 36 2.38 -11.25 4.28
N CYS A 37 2.89 -11.86 3.22
CA CYS A 37 2.12 -12.60 2.23
C CYS A 37 2.98 -13.75 1.71
N ASN A 38 2.68 -15.00 2.06
CA ASN A 38 3.36 -16.21 1.55
C ASN A 38 4.91 -16.16 1.57
N GLY A 39 5.51 -15.67 2.66
CA GLY A 39 6.96 -15.56 2.81
C GLY A 39 7.57 -14.26 2.27
N TYR A 40 6.74 -13.39 1.68
CA TYR A 40 7.10 -12.02 1.34
C TYR A 40 6.80 -11.08 2.50
N ASN A 41 7.73 -10.20 2.81
CA ASN A 41 7.54 -9.10 3.76
C ASN A 41 7.57 -7.76 3.04
N TYR A 42 6.98 -6.75 3.65
CA TYR A 42 6.87 -5.42 3.07
C TYR A 42 7.79 -4.42 3.76
N SER A 43 8.24 -3.43 3.01
CA SER A 43 8.97 -2.28 3.52
C SER A 43 8.42 -1.01 2.89
N VAL A 44 8.31 0.03 3.71
CA VAL A 44 8.00 1.38 3.25
C VAL A 44 9.33 2.08 3.01
N THR A 45 9.50 2.61 1.80
CA THR A 45 10.61 3.52 1.48
C THR A 45 10.04 4.89 1.14
N SER A 46 10.68 5.95 1.64
CA SER A 46 10.26 7.32 1.32
C SER A 46 10.32 7.55 -0.18
N GLY A 47 9.17 7.83 -0.80
CA GLY A 47 9.07 8.28 -2.18
C GLY A 47 9.34 9.78 -2.32
N LYS A 48 9.21 10.30 -3.55
CA LYS A 48 9.38 11.75 -3.82
C LYS A 48 8.16 12.51 -3.30
N GLY A 49 8.30 13.20 -2.17
CA GLY A 49 7.28 14.10 -1.63
C GLY A 49 7.59 15.57 -1.89
N THR A 50 6.55 16.37 -2.16
CA THR A 50 6.68 17.84 -2.12
C THR A 50 6.35 18.27 -0.69
N VAL A 51 7.32 18.87 0.00
CA VAL A 51 7.19 19.29 1.40
C VAL A 51 5.89 20.08 1.61
N GLY A 52 4.98 19.52 2.42
CA GLY A 52 3.88 20.26 3.05
C GLY A 52 2.44 19.85 2.70
N LYS A 53 2.17 19.11 1.62
CA LYS A 53 0.78 18.74 1.25
C LYS A 53 0.57 17.29 0.82
N ARG A 54 1.47 16.75 0.01
CA ARG A 54 1.36 15.41 -0.56
C ARG A 54 2.64 14.62 -0.35
N TRP A 55 2.49 13.42 0.18
CA TRP A 55 3.55 12.47 0.45
C TRP A 55 3.30 11.22 -0.36
N GLU A 56 4.34 10.72 -1.00
CA GLU A 56 4.30 9.46 -1.72
C GLU A 56 5.25 8.50 -1.02
N LEU A 57 4.75 7.31 -0.72
CA LEU A 57 5.50 6.23 -0.10
C LEU A 57 5.60 5.09 -1.13
N MET A 58 6.81 4.62 -1.38
CA MET A 58 7.04 3.48 -2.25
C MET A 58 7.07 2.20 -1.42
N ILE A 59 6.24 1.24 -1.80
CA ILE A 59 6.13 -0.06 -1.15
C ILE A 59 6.99 -1.05 -1.91
N LYS A 60 7.91 -1.68 -1.20
CA LYS A 60 8.75 -2.74 -1.75
C LYS A 60 8.52 -4.02 -0.97
N SER A 61 8.72 -5.14 -1.67
CA SER A 61 8.63 -6.47 -1.09
C SER A 61 9.89 -7.27 -1.38
N GLY A 62 10.20 -8.21 -0.49
CA GLY A 62 11.30 -9.14 -0.65
C GLY A 62 10.90 -10.51 -0.10
N ASN A 63 11.37 -11.57 -0.76
CA ASN A 63 11.13 -12.93 -0.31
C ASN A 63 12.18 -13.33 0.72
N HIS A 64 11.79 -13.42 1.99
CA HIS A 64 12.72 -13.82 3.05
C HIS A 64 12.99 -15.33 3.07
N ALA A 65 12.15 -16.14 2.42
CA ALA A 65 12.31 -17.59 2.37
C ALA A 65 13.38 -18.04 1.37
N SER A 66 13.67 -17.24 0.34
CA SER A 66 14.67 -17.59 -0.70
C SER A 66 16.11 -17.20 -0.35
N GLY A 67 16.34 -16.49 0.76
CA GLY A 67 17.66 -15.95 1.11
C GLY A 67 18.15 -14.80 0.21
N ASP A 68 17.32 -14.40 -0.76
CA ASP A 68 17.54 -13.23 -1.61
C ASP A 68 16.80 -12.03 -1.00
N HIS A 69 17.57 -11.07 -0.50
CA HIS A 69 17.05 -9.86 0.15
C HIS A 69 16.78 -8.72 -0.84
N ALA A 70 16.85 -8.98 -2.15
CA ALA A 70 16.54 -7.98 -3.16
C ALA A 70 15.08 -7.52 -3.04
N LEU A 71 14.90 -6.25 -2.68
CA LEU A 71 13.59 -5.62 -2.61
C LEU A 71 13.16 -5.16 -4.01
N PHE A 72 11.99 -5.62 -4.46
CA PHE A 72 11.36 -5.16 -5.69
C PHE A 72 10.17 -4.24 -5.38
N PRO A 73 9.88 -3.23 -6.23
CA PRO A 73 8.71 -2.39 -6.06
C PRO A 73 7.43 -3.21 -6.22
N VAL A 74 6.42 -2.95 -5.39
CA VAL A 74 5.11 -3.61 -5.44
C VAL A 74 3.98 -2.59 -5.65
N GLY A 75 4.14 -1.38 -5.12
CA GLY A 75 3.13 -0.32 -5.29
C GLY A 75 3.55 0.97 -4.62
N ARG A 76 2.60 1.91 -4.55
CA ARG A 76 2.77 3.20 -3.86
C ARG A 76 1.56 3.52 -3.00
N VAL A 77 1.78 4.32 -1.96
CA VAL A 77 0.74 4.93 -1.14
C VAL A 77 0.92 6.44 -1.20
N GLU A 78 -0.12 7.14 -1.59
CA GLU A 78 -0.20 8.58 -1.63
C GLU A 78 -0.96 9.05 -0.39
N LEU A 79 -0.38 9.99 0.34
CA LEU A 79 -0.98 10.61 1.51
C LEU A 79 -1.13 12.10 1.23
N GLU A 80 -2.34 12.62 1.36
CA GLU A 80 -2.63 14.03 1.17
C GLU A 80 -3.33 14.59 2.41
N LYS A 81 -2.82 15.73 2.89
CA LYS A 81 -3.50 16.46 3.97
C LYS A 81 -4.67 17.24 3.38
N LEU A 82 -5.90 16.85 3.73
CA LEU A 82 -7.12 17.52 3.26
C LEU A 82 -7.39 18.78 4.09
N ASP A 83 -7.39 18.64 5.42
CA ASP A 83 -7.57 19.73 6.38
C ASP A 83 -6.72 19.49 7.66
N GLY A 84 -7.03 20.20 8.76
CA GLY A 84 -6.29 20.04 10.03
C GLY A 84 -6.55 18.71 10.77
N GLN A 85 -7.57 17.95 10.38
CA GLN A 85 -8.08 16.79 11.12
C GLN A 85 -8.22 15.52 10.26
N TYR A 86 -8.10 15.63 8.94
CA TYR A 86 -8.25 14.53 8.00
C TYR A 86 -7.08 14.40 7.03
N VAL A 87 -6.80 13.15 6.66
CA VAL A 87 -5.82 12.76 5.65
C VAL A 87 -6.51 11.85 4.63
N SER A 88 -6.32 12.13 3.34
CA SER A 88 -6.63 11.17 2.27
C SER A 88 -5.48 10.20 2.15
N ILE A 89 -5.79 8.90 2.20
CA ILE A 89 -4.89 7.80 1.91
C ILE A 89 -5.35 7.18 0.61
N ARG A 90 -4.51 7.27 -0.42
CA ARG A 90 -4.77 6.69 -1.74
C ARG A 90 -3.73 5.63 -2.06
N ILE A 91 -4.19 4.45 -2.47
CA ILE A 91 -3.37 3.38 -3.01
C ILE A 91 -3.73 3.26 -4.50
N PRO A 92 -2.90 3.78 -5.41
CA PRO A 92 -3.19 3.76 -6.84
C PRO A 92 -3.29 2.33 -7.40
N PRO A 93 -3.94 2.15 -8.56
CA PRO A 93 -3.98 0.86 -9.24
C PRO A 93 -2.60 0.27 -9.48
N ARG A 94 -2.52 -1.06 -9.47
CA ARG A 94 -1.26 -1.81 -9.67
C ARG A 94 -0.55 -1.46 -10.98
N CYS A 95 -1.33 -1.23 -12.04
CA CYS A 95 -0.83 -0.85 -13.37
C CYS A 95 -1.45 0.48 -13.84
N GLY A 96 -1.57 1.46 -12.95
CA GLY A 96 -2.06 2.80 -13.31
C GLY A 96 -1.07 3.52 -14.23
N ALA A 97 -1.50 3.81 -15.46
CA ALA A 97 -0.71 4.43 -16.54
C ALA A 97 -0.15 5.84 -16.24
N GLU A 98 -0.54 6.47 -15.12
CA GLU A 98 -0.30 7.88 -14.89
C GLU A 98 0.92 8.20 -14.02
N SER A 99 1.57 7.22 -13.37
CA SER A 99 2.69 7.55 -12.46
C SER A 99 3.77 6.47 -12.28
N SER A 100 3.70 5.35 -12.99
CA SER A 100 4.75 4.32 -12.95
C SER A 100 5.58 4.33 -14.23
N SER A 101 6.89 4.21 -14.13
CA SER A 101 7.72 4.05 -15.33
C SER A 101 7.43 2.68 -15.99
N ARG A 102 7.70 2.57 -17.30
CA ARG A 102 7.50 1.30 -18.03
C ARG A 102 8.32 0.15 -17.41
N GLU A 103 9.48 0.48 -16.86
CA GLU A 103 10.40 -0.45 -16.19
C GLU A 103 9.84 -0.91 -14.84
N GLU A 104 9.26 -0.01 -14.05
CA GLU A 104 8.59 -0.37 -12.79
C GLU A 104 7.40 -1.30 -13.03
N VAL A 105 6.56 -1.00 -14.03
CA VAL A 105 5.42 -1.86 -14.37
C VAL A 105 5.89 -3.25 -14.80
N ALA A 106 6.99 -3.35 -15.54
CA ALA A 106 7.57 -4.63 -15.93
C ALA A 106 8.04 -5.42 -14.70
N LEU A 107 8.75 -4.78 -13.75
CA LEU A 107 9.22 -5.41 -12.52
C LEU A 107 8.07 -5.85 -11.60
N VAL A 108 7.00 -5.05 -11.46
CA VAL A 108 5.81 -5.44 -10.70
C VAL A 108 5.11 -6.64 -11.34
N ASN A 109 5.03 -6.69 -12.67
CA ASN A 109 4.42 -7.80 -13.38
C ASN A 109 5.26 -9.08 -13.36
N GLU A 110 6.58 -8.96 -13.38
CA GLU A 110 7.49 -10.11 -13.27
C GLU A 110 7.45 -10.74 -11.87
N ASN A 111 7.44 -9.92 -10.82
CA ASN A 111 7.54 -10.41 -9.44
C ASN A 111 6.19 -10.71 -8.77
N ASP A 112 5.08 -10.15 -9.27
CA ASP A 112 3.74 -10.36 -8.71
C ASP A 112 2.67 -10.50 -9.80
N PRO A 113 2.79 -11.38 -10.81
CA PRO A 113 1.96 -11.39 -12.01
C PRO A 113 0.45 -11.33 -11.74
N ASP A 114 -0.03 -12.04 -10.73
CA ASP A 114 -1.44 -12.12 -10.36
C ASP A 114 -1.90 -10.97 -9.42
N GLY A 115 -0.98 -10.15 -8.92
CA GLY A 115 -1.29 -9.02 -8.03
C GLY A 115 -1.59 -9.45 -6.61
N ARG A 116 -1.14 -10.64 -6.22
CA ARG A 116 -1.40 -11.24 -4.92
C ARG A 116 -0.63 -10.52 -3.81
N ILE A 117 0.63 -10.18 -4.08
CA ILE A 117 1.49 -9.48 -3.11
C ILE A 117 0.95 -8.06 -2.92
N PHE A 118 0.59 -7.37 -4.01
CA PHE A 118 -0.04 -6.05 -3.95
C PHE A 118 -1.42 -6.08 -3.30
N GLY A 119 -2.28 -7.05 -3.63
CA GLY A 119 -3.62 -7.17 -3.07
C GLY A 119 -3.63 -7.52 -1.58
N SER A 120 -2.69 -8.35 -1.14
CA SER A 120 -2.48 -8.61 0.28
C SER A 120 -2.03 -7.35 1.02
N PHE A 121 -1.14 -6.55 0.43
CA PHE A 121 -0.73 -5.26 1.00
C PHE A 121 -1.91 -4.30 1.17
N VAL A 122 -2.74 -4.13 0.14
CA VAL A 122 -3.94 -3.28 0.19
C VAL A 122 -4.86 -3.74 1.33
N SER A 123 -5.13 -5.04 1.39
CA SER A 123 -6.02 -5.62 2.40
C SER A 123 -5.48 -5.47 3.82
N GLN A 124 -4.18 -5.69 4.03
CA GLN A 124 -3.52 -5.49 5.32
C GLN A 124 -3.50 -4.02 5.76
N THR A 125 -3.32 -3.10 4.81
CA THR A 125 -3.39 -1.65 5.07
C THR A 125 -4.79 -1.27 5.54
N LEU A 126 -5.82 -1.65 4.80
CA LEU A 126 -7.22 -1.36 5.16
C LEU A 126 -7.63 -2.01 6.48
N ASN A 127 -7.24 -3.26 6.72
CA ASN A 127 -7.47 -3.94 8.00
C ASN A 127 -6.78 -3.21 9.16
N THR A 128 -5.60 -2.66 8.94
CA THR A 128 -4.86 -1.90 9.96
C THR A 128 -5.57 -0.58 10.26
N LEU A 129 -6.00 0.17 9.24
CA LEU A 129 -6.80 1.38 9.44
C LEU A 129 -8.09 1.07 10.20
N GLN A 130 -8.78 -0.03 9.88
CA GLN A 130 -9.96 -0.47 10.60
C GLN A 130 -9.65 -0.84 12.06
N ARG A 131 -8.56 -1.57 12.33
CA ARG A 131 -8.13 -1.96 13.69
C ARG A 131 -7.86 -0.74 14.57
N HIS A 132 -7.32 0.32 13.97
CA HIS A 132 -7.09 1.62 14.60
C HIS A 132 -8.33 2.53 14.62
N ARG A 133 -9.50 2.04 14.17
CA ARG A 133 -10.78 2.76 14.10
C ARG A 133 -10.75 4.02 13.23
N LEU A 134 -9.89 4.02 12.21
CA LEU A 134 -9.75 5.13 11.26
C LEU A 134 -10.73 5.03 10.09
N ILE A 135 -11.15 3.80 9.75
CA ILE A 135 -12.17 3.53 8.73
C ILE A 135 -13.14 2.48 9.23
N ASN A 136 -14.32 2.41 8.60
CA ASN A 136 -15.31 1.36 8.85
C ASN A 136 -15.39 0.43 7.63
N LEU A 137 -15.06 -0.85 7.82
CA LEU A 137 -15.26 -1.90 6.83
C LEU A 137 -16.33 -2.89 7.33
N PRO A 138 -17.11 -3.51 6.43
CA PRO A 138 -18.13 -4.49 6.81
C PRO A 138 -17.55 -5.77 7.44
N GLY A 139 -16.25 -5.99 7.32
CA GLY A 139 -15.50 -7.09 7.91
C GLY A 139 -14.01 -6.99 7.55
N ALA A 140 -13.19 -7.84 8.15
CA ALA A 140 -11.77 -7.92 7.80
C ALA A 140 -11.58 -8.49 6.38
N LEU A 141 -10.67 -7.89 5.62
CA LEU A 141 -10.33 -8.31 4.27
C LEU A 141 -9.35 -9.49 4.28
N PRO A 142 -9.39 -10.38 3.26
CA PRO A 142 -8.43 -11.48 3.13
C PRO A 142 -7.00 -10.97 2.92
N VAL A 143 -6.01 -11.64 3.52
CA VAL A 143 -4.59 -11.24 3.45
C VAL A 143 -3.70 -12.30 2.79
N GLU A 144 -4.29 -13.38 2.28
CA GLU A 144 -3.59 -14.55 1.71
C GLU A 144 -3.17 -14.42 0.25
#